data_AF-X1EHL8-F1
#
_entry.id   AF-X1EHL8-F1
#
_cell.length_a   1.000
_cell.length_b   1.000
_cell.length_c   1.000
_cell.angle_alpha   90.00
_cell.angle_beta   90.00
_cell.angle_gamma   90.00
#
_symmetry.space_group_name_H-M   'P 1'
#
loop_
_entity.id
_entity.type
_entity.pdbx_description
1 polymer ?
#
loop_
_entity_poly.entity_id
_entity_poly.type
_entity_poly.pdbx_seq_one_letter_code
_entity_poly.pdbx_strand_id
1 'polypeptide(L)'
;DNQEIYVIPALNLDSLDLVVNEGNHWLRKNLRSFDDDHDGFFDEDRAEDVSGDGIVSSFDVFDNTNPSNPIYLYTYYEGIDNDLDGQVNEDDVGYTDLNRNYDSYWRDGGGWSPDTMSQIYPGPSPFSEPETRAFRDFALNHSFGMAYSLHSGINATFFVDDEYGWAESALYWNMVQDYIKILPPSYTEVYTGYGQEQYPAASAILAGGCDTWLYFERDCLAPITFELYRNYSSIAPGAETVLVENSTHLILEWKSIYD
;
A
#
# COMPACT_ATOMS: atom_id res chain seq x y z
N ASP A 1 -36.00 -5.30 9.87
CA ASP A 1 -34.63 -5.15 9.38
C ASP A 1 -34.63 -4.34 8.11
N ASN A 2 -33.99 -3.18 8.12
CA ASN A 2 -33.87 -2.27 6.99
C ASN A 2 -32.40 -2.04 6.58
N GLN A 3 -31.48 -2.90 7.04
CA GLN A 3 -30.04 -2.75 6.82
C GLN A 3 -29.47 -4.06 6.29
N GLU A 4 -28.64 -3.93 5.26
CA GLU A 4 -27.88 -5.02 4.66
C GLU A 4 -26.40 -4.71 4.86
N ILE A 5 -25.60 -5.73 5.20
CA ILE A 5 -24.15 -5.62 5.36
C ILE A 5 -23.52 -6.58 4.37
N TYR A 6 -22.64 -6.05 3.53
CA TYR A 6 -21.85 -6.82 2.59
C TYR A 6 -20.40 -6.86 3.08
N VAL A 7 -19.78 -8.04 3.01
CA VAL A 7 -18.38 -8.25 3.41
C VAL A 7 -17.66 -8.85 2.22
N ILE A 8 -16.61 -8.16 1.78
CA ILE A 8 -15.69 -8.63 0.73
C ILE A 8 -14.39 -8.99 1.45
N PRO A 9 -14.12 -10.30 1.70
CA PRO A 9 -12.99 -10.71 2.53
C PRO A 9 -11.63 -10.31 1.96
N ALA A 10 -11.51 -10.30 0.64
CA ALA A 10 -10.32 -9.88 -0.08
C ALA A 10 -10.71 -9.43 -1.49
N LEU A 11 -10.07 -8.35 -1.97
CA LEU A 11 -10.25 -7.83 -3.33
C LEU A 11 -9.16 -8.37 -4.27
N ASN A 12 -7.91 -8.36 -3.81
CA ASN A 12 -6.73 -8.85 -4.54
C ASN A 12 -6.39 -10.28 -4.10
N LEU A 13 -7.21 -11.25 -4.51
CA LEU A 13 -7.05 -12.66 -4.08
C LEU A 13 -5.77 -13.29 -4.62
N ASP A 14 -5.40 -12.93 -5.85
CA ASP A 14 -4.25 -13.52 -6.52
C ASP A 14 -2.95 -13.12 -5.80
N SER A 15 -2.74 -11.83 -5.53
CA SER A 15 -1.55 -11.40 -4.78
C SER A 15 -1.57 -11.84 -3.33
N LEU A 16 -2.75 -11.96 -2.71
CA LEU A 16 -2.85 -12.48 -1.34
C LEU A 16 -2.31 -13.91 -1.23
N ASP A 17 -2.52 -14.73 -2.26
CA ASP A 17 -2.01 -16.10 -2.29
C ASP A 17 -0.47 -16.13 -2.30
N LEU A 18 0.17 -15.28 -3.11
CA LEU A 18 1.64 -15.14 -3.14
C LEU A 18 2.18 -14.60 -1.80
N VAL A 19 1.60 -13.53 -1.27
CA VAL A 19 2.05 -12.91 -0.01
C VAL A 19 2.00 -13.90 1.15
N VAL A 20 0.93 -14.71 1.22
CA VAL A 20 0.70 -15.62 2.35
C VAL A 20 1.46 -16.94 2.19
N ASN A 21 1.51 -17.50 0.98
CA ASN A 21 2.08 -18.84 0.76
C ASN A 21 3.54 -18.82 0.31
N GLU A 22 4.00 -17.72 -0.27
CA GLU A 22 5.34 -17.59 -0.86
C GLU A 22 6.22 -16.54 -0.14
N GLY A 23 5.69 -15.85 0.87
CA GLY A 23 6.49 -14.98 1.74
C GLY A 23 6.93 -13.65 1.11
N ASN A 24 6.45 -13.32 -0.11
CA ASN A 24 6.69 -12.01 -0.73
C ASN A 24 5.80 -10.94 -0.06
N HIS A 25 6.23 -10.46 1.11
CA HIS A 25 5.52 -9.43 1.89
C HIS A 25 5.61 -8.02 1.30
N TRP A 26 6.39 -7.85 0.23
CA TRP A 26 6.58 -6.57 -0.46
C TRP A 26 5.55 -6.34 -1.56
N LEU A 27 4.91 -7.41 -2.01
CA LEU A 27 3.89 -7.38 -3.02
C LEU A 27 2.60 -6.69 -2.53
N ARG A 28 2.25 -5.59 -3.19
CA ARG A 28 0.98 -4.85 -2.96
C ARG A 28 0.14 -4.63 -4.23
N LYS A 29 0.76 -4.72 -5.41
CA LYS A 29 0.08 -4.62 -6.71
C LYS A 29 -0.70 -5.92 -7.00
N ASN A 30 -1.62 -5.89 -7.97
CA ASN A 30 -2.28 -7.10 -8.47
C ASN A 30 -1.38 -7.93 -9.39
N LEU A 31 -1.67 -9.22 -9.61
CA LEU A 31 -0.85 -10.12 -10.43
C LEU A 31 -1.08 -9.99 -11.95
N ARG A 32 -1.34 -8.78 -12.44
CA ARG A 32 -1.42 -8.59 -13.88
C ARG A 32 -0.01 -8.68 -14.47
N SER A 33 0.20 -9.65 -15.35
CA SER A 33 1.45 -9.79 -16.08
C SER A 33 1.76 -8.56 -16.92
N PHE A 34 3.02 -8.14 -16.87
CA PHE A 34 3.57 -7.07 -17.70
C PHE A 34 5.06 -7.34 -17.95
N ASP A 35 5.50 -6.97 -19.16
CA ASP A 35 6.87 -7.09 -19.65
C ASP A 35 7.51 -5.71 -19.44
N ASP A 36 8.23 -5.53 -18.33
CA ASP A 36 8.67 -4.22 -17.86
C ASP A 36 9.93 -3.74 -18.61
N ASP A 37 10.77 -4.66 -19.08
CA ASP A 37 12.04 -4.36 -19.76
C ASP A 37 11.97 -4.51 -21.31
N HIS A 38 10.85 -5.05 -21.82
CA HIS A 38 10.50 -5.23 -23.22
C HIS A 38 11.37 -6.27 -23.96
N ASP A 39 11.90 -7.25 -23.26
CA ASP A 39 12.67 -8.33 -23.84
C ASP A 39 11.80 -9.45 -24.46
N GLY A 40 10.49 -9.41 -24.17
CA GLY A 40 9.46 -10.29 -24.70
C GLY A 40 9.04 -11.41 -23.75
N PHE A 41 9.56 -11.41 -22.52
CA PHE A 41 9.12 -12.26 -21.44
C PHE A 41 8.27 -11.50 -20.41
N PHE A 42 7.71 -12.20 -19.42
CA PHE A 42 6.73 -11.61 -18.48
C PHE A 42 6.88 -12.22 -17.09
N ASP A 43 6.76 -11.39 -16.06
CA ASP A 43 6.79 -11.81 -14.65
C ASP A 43 8.07 -12.64 -14.32
N GLU A 44 9.18 -12.32 -14.99
CA GLU A 44 10.46 -13.01 -14.81
C GLU A 44 11.16 -12.47 -13.56
N ASP A 45 12.15 -13.19 -13.04
CA ASP A 45 13.01 -12.66 -11.96
C ASP A 45 12.42 -12.07 -10.68
N ARG A 46 11.13 -12.28 -10.37
CA ARG A 46 10.50 -11.79 -9.12
C ARG A 46 11.37 -12.03 -7.87
N ALA A 47 11.13 -11.22 -6.84
CA ALA A 47 11.82 -11.42 -5.57
C ALA A 47 11.50 -12.81 -4.98
N GLU A 48 12.55 -13.58 -4.69
CA GLU A 48 12.50 -15.00 -4.34
C GLU A 48 13.28 -15.26 -3.05
N ASP A 49 12.76 -16.16 -2.21
CA ASP A 49 13.47 -16.64 -1.02
C ASP A 49 14.56 -17.63 -1.43
N VAL A 50 15.72 -17.08 -1.80
CA VAL A 50 16.91 -17.83 -2.22
C VAL A 50 17.56 -18.56 -1.05
N SER A 51 17.43 -18.02 0.16
CA SER A 51 18.00 -18.55 1.39
C SER A 51 17.23 -19.76 1.91
N GLY A 52 15.95 -19.90 1.53
CA GLY A 52 15.04 -20.94 1.96
C GLY A 52 14.58 -20.78 3.41
N ASP A 53 14.62 -19.57 3.97
CA ASP A 53 14.19 -19.28 5.34
C ASP A 53 12.68 -18.95 5.47
N GLY A 54 11.98 -18.95 4.33
CA GLY A 54 10.56 -18.72 4.17
C GLY A 54 10.20 -17.25 3.96
N ILE A 55 11.19 -16.36 3.81
CA ILE A 55 10.99 -14.92 3.74
C ILE A 55 11.89 -14.30 2.66
N VAL A 56 11.36 -13.35 1.91
CA VAL A 56 12.13 -12.56 0.94
C VAL A 56 12.74 -11.35 1.66
N SER A 57 14.06 -11.38 1.89
CA SER A 57 14.77 -10.29 2.57
C SER A 57 14.88 -9.03 1.69
N SER A 58 14.95 -7.85 2.32
CA SER A 58 15.32 -6.60 1.64
C SER A 58 16.67 -6.09 2.11
N PHE A 59 17.39 -5.41 1.22
CA PHE A 59 18.74 -4.94 1.46
C PHE A 59 18.86 -3.45 1.13
N ASP A 60 18.99 -2.63 2.16
CA ASP A 60 19.21 -1.20 2.00
C ASP A 60 20.70 -0.90 1.87
N VAL A 61 21.07 -0.21 0.79
CA VAL A 61 22.45 0.13 0.47
C VAL A 61 22.68 1.61 0.70
N PHE A 62 23.72 1.92 1.48
CA PHE A 62 24.14 3.27 1.79
C PHE A 62 25.60 3.51 1.35
N ASP A 63 25.88 4.70 0.85
CA ASP A 63 27.23 5.23 0.75
C ASP A 63 27.75 5.50 2.17
N ASN A 64 28.89 4.88 2.49
CA ASN A 64 29.53 4.94 3.80
C ASN A 64 30.87 5.70 3.78
N THR A 65 31.07 6.59 2.80
CA THR A 65 32.27 7.45 2.74
C THR A 65 32.35 8.43 3.92
N ASN A 66 31.21 8.76 4.53
CA ASN A 66 31.11 9.45 5.81
C ASN A 66 30.29 8.60 6.81
N PRO A 67 30.94 7.73 7.63
CA PRO A 67 30.23 6.81 8.52
C PRO A 67 29.36 7.48 9.58
N SER A 68 29.63 8.74 9.91
CA SER A 68 28.77 9.50 10.84
C SER A 68 27.44 9.93 10.21
N ASN A 69 27.32 9.87 8.89
CA ASN A 69 26.12 10.20 8.14
C ASN A 69 26.08 9.43 6.81
N PRO A 70 25.80 8.12 6.83
CA PRO A 70 25.64 7.31 5.63
C PRO A 70 24.52 7.87 4.76
N ILE A 71 24.69 7.83 3.43
CA ILE A 71 23.70 8.35 2.48
C ILE A 71 23.01 7.17 1.80
N TYR A 72 21.68 7.10 1.91
CA TYR A 72 20.90 6.07 1.22
C TYR A 72 21.10 6.14 -0.29
N LEU A 73 21.31 4.99 -0.93
CA LEU A 73 21.46 4.86 -2.38
C LEU A 73 20.24 4.19 -2.99
N TYR A 74 19.99 2.93 -2.62
CA TYR A 74 18.90 2.11 -3.15
C TYR A 74 18.62 0.92 -2.24
N THR A 75 17.46 0.29 -2.43
CA THR A 75 17.06 -0.99 -1.85
C THR A 75 16.98 -2.03 -2.96
N TYR A 76 17.38 -3.26 -2.67
CA TYR A 76 17.09 -4.42 -3.53
C TYR A 76 16.56 -5.57 -2.68
N TYR A 77 15.93 -6.56 -3.31
CA TYR A 77 15.37 -7.71 -2.63
C TYR A 77 16.18 -8.97 -2.89
N GLU A 78 15.96 -9.98 -2.08
CA GLU A 78 16.47 -11.32 -2.32
C GLU A 78 15.90 -11.90 -3.61
N GLY A 79 16.76 -12.47 -4.45
CA GLY A 79 16.37 -13.08 -5.73
C GLY A 79 17.57 -13.58 -6.53
N ILE A 80 17.27 -14.23 -7.66
CA ILE A 80 18.23 -14.75 -8.63
C ILE A 80 17.85 -14.30 -10.04
N ASP A 81 18.86 -14.32 -10.91
CA ASP A 81 18.75 -14.18 -12.37
C ASP A 81 18.29 -15.54 -12.91
N ASN A 82 16.98 -15.72 -13.06
CA ASN A 82 16.35 -17.01 -13.36
C ASN A 82 16.26 -17.30 -14.87
N ASP A 83 16.36 -16.27 -15.71
CA ASP A 83 16.30 -16.33 -17.17
C ASP A 83 17.68 -16.08 -17.84
N LEU A 84 18.68 -15.63 -17.08
CA LEU A 84 20.10 -15.45 -17.44
C LEU A 84 20.38 -14.28 -18.36
N ASP A 85 19.59 -13.21 -18.27
CA ASP A 85 19.78 -11.98 -19.05
C ASP A 85 20.82 -11.03 -18.41
N GLY A 86 21.18 -11.29 -17.14
CA GLY A 86 22.15 -10.54 -16.35
C GLY A 86 21.55 -9.53 -15.37
N GLN A 87 20.23 -9.50 -15.21
CA GLN A 87 19.49 -8.71 -14.26
C GLN A 87 18.95 -9.63 -13.14
N VAL A 88 18.47 -9.04 -12.04
CA VAL A 88 17.94 -9.78 -10.88
C VAL A 88 16.80 -8.97 -10.29
N ASN A 89 15.72 -9.62 -9.84
CA ASN A 89 14.56 -8.92 -9.26
C ASN A 89 13.91 -7.91 -10.20
N GLU A 90 13.94 -8.18 -11.50
CA GLU A 90 13.14 -7.46 -12.48
C GLU A 90 11.80 -8.15 -12.72
N ASP A 91 10.94 -7.54 -13.54
CA ASP A 91 9.61 -8.08 -13.86
C ASP A 91 8.79 -8.56 -12.64
N ASP A 92 8.93 -7.88 -11.49
CA ASP A 92 8.29 -8.31 -10.26
C ASP A 92 6.76 -8.36 -10.43
N VAL A 93 6.16 -9.48 -10.01
CA VAL A 93 4.76 -9.77 -10.29
C VAL A 93 3.90 -8.64 -9.75
N GLY A 94 3.18 -7.93 -10.62
CA GLY A 94 2.58 -6.69 -10.17
C GLY A 94 2.46 -5.64 -11.24
N TYR A 95 1.25 -5.26 -11.65
CA TYR A 95 1.12 -4.11 -12.55
C TYR A 95 0.48 -2.91 -11.86
N THR A 96 -0.68 -3.08 -11.23
CA THR A 96 -1.51 -1.95 -10.82
C THR A 96 -1.74 -1.92 -9.31
N ASP A 97 -1.57 -0.74 -8.72
CA ASP A 97 -2.12 -0.43 -7.40
C ASP A 97 -3.65 -0.29 -7.52
N LEU A 98 -4.37 -1.29 -7.01
CA LEU A 98 -5.82 -1.31 -7.08
C LEU A 98 -6.45 -0.09 -6.38
N ASN A 99 -5.83 0.45 -5.34
CA ASN A 99 -6.32 1.64 -4.64
C ASN A 99 -5.86 2.96 -5.29
N ARG A 100 -5.47 2.91 -6.58
CA ARG A 100 -5.30 4.03 -7.50
C ARG A 100 -6.04 3.84 -8.83
N ASN A 101 -6.79 2.74 -8.95
CA ASN A 101 -7.38 2.29 -10.21
C ASN A 101 -8.87 2.66 -10.37
N TYR A 102 -9.42 3.54 -9.52
CA TYR A 102 -10.82 3.98 -9.59
C TYR A 102 -10.99 5.24 -10.43
N ASP A 103 -12.19 5.44 -10.99
CA ASP A 103 -12.51 6.60 -11.85
C ASP A 103 -12.96 7.82 -11.03
N SER A 104 -12.09 8.29 -10.14
CA SER A 104 -12.29 9.53 -9.39
C SER A 104 -10.95 10.17 -9.09
N TYR A 105 -10.76 11.41 -9.54
CA TYR A 105 -9.46 12.09 -9.49
C TYR A 105 -8.32 11.23 -10.08
N TRP A 106 -8.62 10.37 -11.06
CA TRP A 106 -7.65 9.42 -11.60
C TRP A 106 -6.51 10.16 -12.29
N ARG A 107 -5.28 9.93 -11.81
CA ARG A 107 -4.07 10.66 -12.22
C ARG A 107 -4.14 12.18 -12.03
N ASP A 108 -4.99 12.65 -11.12
CA ASP A 108 -5.01 14.05 -10.70
C ASP A 108 -4.14 14.25 -9.45
N GLY A 109 -3.57 15.45 -9.30
CA GLY A 109 -2.73 15.77 -8.14
C GLY A 109 -1.55 14.81 -7.93
N GLY A 110 -1.31 14.44 -6.67
CA GLY A 110 -0.22 13.57 -6.25
C GLY A 110 -0.69 12.20 -5.73
N GLY A 111 0.25 11.40 -5.23
CA GLY A 111 -0.05 10.09 -4.63
C GLY A 111 -0.15 8.93 -5.63
N TRP A 112 0.21 9.15 -6.89
CA TRP A 112 0.32 8.13 -7.94
C TRP A 112 1.61 8.36 -8.75
N SER A 113 2.01 7.40 -9.58
CA SER A 113 3.16 7.52 -10.49
C SER A 113 2.80 7.08 -11.91
N PRO A 114 3.32 7.75 -12.96
CA PRO A 114 3.17 7.29 -14.34
C PRO A 114 4.10 6.13 -14.71
N ASP A 115 5.11 5.87 -13.88
CA ASP A 115 6.06 4.77 -14.02
C ASP A 115 5.37 3.43 -13.69
N THR A 116 5.39 2.47 -14.62
CA THR A 116 4.75 1.15 -14.48
C THR A 116 5.38 0.32 -13.38
N MET A 117 6.68 0.53 -13.12
CA MET A 117 7.39 -0.13 -12.01
C MET A 117 6.93 0.35 -10.64
N SER A 118 6.30 1.52 -10.58
CA SER A 118 5.98 2.15 -9.31
C SER A 118 4.92 1.37 -8.54
N GLN A 119 5.14 1.22 -7.24
CA GLN A 119 4.19 0.65 -6.30
C GLN A 119 2.86 1.41 -6.17
N ILE A 120 2.79 2.60 -6.77
CA ILE A 120 1.60 3.47 -6.84
C ILE A 120 1.17 3.73 -8.30
N TYR A 121 1.53 2.84 -9.24
CA TYR A 121 1.06 2.91 -10.62
C TYR A 121 -0.46 2.65 -10.67
N PRO A 122 -1.25 3.57 -11.25
CA PRO A 122 -2.71 3.51 -11.20
C PRO A 122 -3.34 2.60 -12.26
N GLY A 123 -2.53 1.87 -13.04
CA GLY A 123 -2.97 1.14 -14.21
C GLY A 123 -3.06 2.03 -15.46
N PRO A 124 -3.36 1.43 -16.64
CA PRO A 124 -3.41 2.14 -17.92
C PRO A 124 -4.68 2.97 -18.14
N SER A 125 -5.75 2.65 -17.40
CA SER A 125 -7.02 3.41 -17.38
C SER A 125 -7.76 3.15 -16.06
N PRO A 126 -8.74 3.99 -15.66
CA PRO A 126 -9.63 3.63 -14.57
C PRO A 126 -10.31 2.28 -14.83
N PHE A 127 -10.44 1.46 -13.78
CA PHE A 127 -11.02 0.12 -13.83
C PHE A 127 -10.39 -0.80 -14.90
N SER A 128 -9.09 -0.64 -15.13
CA SER A 128 -8.32 -1.51 -16.04
C SER A 128 -8.15 -2.92 -15.47
N GLU A 129 -8.30 -3.10 -14.17
CA GLU A 129 -8.10 -4.38 -13.49
C GLU A 129 -9.44 -5.11 -13.25
N PRO A 130 -9.48 -6.45 -13.38
CA PRO A 130 -10.70 -7.23 -13.18
C PRO A 130 -11.27 -7.11 -11.75
N GLU A 131 -10.43 -6.94 -10.74
CA GLU A 131 -10.79 -6.82 -9.33
C GLU A 131 -11.55 -5.52 -9.08
N THR A 132 -11.01 -4.38 -9.53
CA THR A 132 -11.71 -3.09 -9.40
C THR A 132 -12.94 -3.01 -10.27
N ARG A 133 -12.98 -3.67 -11.44
CA ARG A 133 -14.21 -3.83 -12.23
C ARG A 133 -15.28 -4.62 -11.49
N ALA A 134 -14.92 -5.73 -10.86
CA ALA A 134 -15.86 -6.54 -10.09
C ALA A 134 -16.46 -5.74 -8.93
N PHE A 135 -15.63 -5.02 -8.18
CA PHE A 135 -16.13 -4.15 -7.11
C PHE A 135 -16.97 -2.99 -7.64
N ARG A 136 -16.57 -2.35 -8.75
CA ARG A 136 -17.35 -1.31 -9.42
C ARG A 136 -18.74 -1.83 -9.79
N ASP A 137 -18.81 -2.97 -10.50
CA ASP A 137 -20.07 -3.53 -10.98
C ASP A 137 -20.98 -3.91 -9.81
N PHE A 138 -20.41 -4.43 -8.72
CA PHE A 138 -21.13 -4.64 -7.47
C PHE A 138 -21.65 -3.31 -6.90
N ALA A 139 -20.79 -2.32 -6.68
CA ALA A 139 -21.17 -1.02 -6.11
C ALA A 139 -22.12 -0.21 -6.99
N LEU A 140 -22.16 -0.44 -8.31
CA LEU A 140 -23.15 0.16 -9.22
C LEU A 140 -24.56 -0.40 -9.02
N ASN A 141 -24.68 -1.64 -8.55
CA ASN A 141 -25.97 -2.31 -8.30
C ASN A 141 -26.46 -2.17 -6.85
N HIS A 142 -25.70 -1.48 -6.00
CA HIS A 142 -26.03 -1.25 -4.60
C HIS A 142 -25.91 0.24 -4.24
N SER A 143 -26.51 0.62 -3.12
CA SER A 143 -26.40 1.95 -2.53
C SER A 143 -25.94 1.78 -1.09
N PHE A 144 -24.84 2.43 -0.74
CA PHE A 144 -24.23 2.32 0.58
C PHE A 144 -24.29 3.67 1.27
N GLY A 145 -24.80 3.71 2.50
CA GLY A 145 -24.63 4.90 3.35
C GLY A 145 -23.22 4.98 3.94
N MET A 146 -22.57 3.83 4.12
CA MET A 146 -21.24 3.69 4.71
C MET A 146 -20.47 2.56 4.03
N ALA A 147 -19.16 2.73 3.90
CA ALA A 147 -18.26 1.70 3.41
C ALA A 147 -16.94 1.72 4.20
N TYR A 148 -16.36 0.54 4.42
CA TYR A 148 -15.07 0.40 5.10
C TYR A 148 -14.08 -0.28 4.16
N SER A 149 -13.01 0.45 3.78
CA SER A 149 -11.83 -0.14 3.15
C SER A 149 -10.79 -0.41 4.23
N LEU A 150 -10.35 -1.66 4.35
CA LEU A 150 -9.44 -2.09 5.39
C LEU A 150 -8.05 -2.30 4.78
N HIS A 151 -7.07 -1.57 5.30
CA HIS A 151 -5.66 -1.59 4.92
C HIS A 151 -4.81 -1.90 6.16
N SER A 152 -3.48 -1.92 6.04
CA SER A 152 -2.57 -2.15 7.16
C SER A 152 -1.20 -1.53 6.93
N GLY A 153 -0.43 -1.38 8.01
CA GLY A 153 0.94 -0.84 7.99
C GLY A 153 1.10 0.36 8.91
N ILE A 154 -0.01 1.03 9.24
CA ILE A 154 -0.11 2.05 10.28
C ILE A 154 -1.43 1.88 11.07
N ASN A 155 -1.64 2.69 12.12
CA ASN A 155 -2.87 2.69 12.91
C ASN A 155 -3.67 3.98 12.65
N ALA A 156 -4.38 4.07 11.53
CA ALA A 156 -5.01 5.32 11.10
C ALA A 156 -6.47 5.14 10.68
N THR A 157 -7.21 6.25 10.73
CA THR A 157 -8.54 6.36 10.14
C THR A 157 -8.51 7.55 9.20
N PHE A 158 -8.84 7.31 7.93
CA PHE A 158 -8.92 8.34 6.91
C PHE A 158 -10.36 8.53 6.46
N PHE A 159 -10.71 9.80 6.29
CA PHE A 159 -11.96 10.23 5.68
C PHE A 159 -11.66 11.00 4.38
N VAL A 160 -12.64 10.99 3.47
CA VAL A 160 -12.54 11.68 2.19
C VAL A 160 -12.49 13.20 2.37
N ASP A 161 -11.61 13.85 1.63
CA ASP A 161 -11.48 15.30 1.53
C ASP A 161 -12.14 15.88 0.28
N ASP A 162 -12.46 17.17 0.36
CA ASP A 162 -12.74 18.07 -0.75
C ASP A 162 -11.72 19.25 -0.77
N GLU A 163 -11.98 20.29 -1.56
CA GLU A 163 -11.12 21.47 -1.68
C GLU A 163 -10.88 22.21 -0.33
N TYR A 164 -11.76 22.02 0.66
CA TYR A 164 -11.78 22.77 1.92
C TYR A 164 -11.46 21.91 3.16
N GLY A 165 -11.14 20.63 2.99
CA GLY A 165 -10.88 19.67 4.07
C GLY A 165 -11.89 18.52 4.04
N TRP A 166 -12.27 17.97 5.20
CA TRP A 166 -13.21 16.85 5.26
C TRP A 166 -14.52 17.17 4.55
N ALA A 167 -14.84 16.36 3.53
CA ALA A 167 -16.00 16.55 2.67
C ALA A 167 -17.32 16.58 3.48
N GLU A 168 -17.37 15.82 4.59
CA GLU A 168 -18.48 15.83 5.55
C GLU A 168 -17.99 16.18 6.97
N SER A 169 -17.31 17.32 7.11
CA SER A 169 -16.63 17.76 8.35
C SER A 169 -17.41 17.52 9.65
N ALA A 170 -18.70 17.89 9.72
CA ALA A 170 -19.49 17.73 10.94
C ALA A 170 -19.86 16.27 11.23
N LEU A 171 -20.13 15.47 10.18
CA LEU A 171 -20.42 14.06 10.31
C LEU A 171 -19.17 13.29 10.72
N TYR A 172 -18.07 13.45 9.97
CA TYR A 172 -16.81 12.76 10.22
C TYR A 172 -16.25 13.08 11.60
N TRP A 173 -16.37 14.33 12.07
CA TRP A 173 -16.02 14.69 13.44
C TRP A 173 -16.83 13.89 14.48
N ASN A 174 -18.14 13.75 14.31
CA ASN A 174 -18.96 12.97 15.24
C ASN A 174 -18.61 11.48 15.21
N MET A 175 -18.37 10.92 14.02
CA MET A 175 -17.94 9.53 13.86
C MET A 175 -16.62 9.27 14.56
N VAL A 176 -15.67 10.18 14.40
CA VAL A 176 -14.40 10.19 15.12
C VAL A 176 -14.59 10.18 16.63
N GLN A 177 -15.47 11.04 17.17
CA GLN A 177 -15.75 11.05 18.62
C GLN A 177 -16.31 9.71 19.11
N ASP A 178 -17.03 8.98 18.26
CA ASP A 178 -17.50 7.64 18.58
C ASP A 178 -16.38 6.59 18.47
N TYR A 179 -15.52 6.69 17.45
CA TYR A 179 -14.37 5.81 17.30
C TYR A 179 -13.36 5.93 18.44
N ILE A 180 -13.10 7.14 18.98
CA ILE A 180 -12.25 7.33 20.16
C ILE A 180 -12.75 6.53 21.38
N LYS A 181 -14.06 6.29 21.49
CA LYS A 181 -14.65 5.55 22.61
C LYS A 181 -14.51 4.02 22.45
N ILE A 182 -14.30 3.55 21.23
CA ILE A 182 -14.40 2.11 20.87
C ILE A 182 -13.03 1.56 20.46
N LEU A 183 -12.23 2.33 19.73
CA LEU A 183 -10.92 1.93 19.25
C LEU A 183 -9.85 2.04 20.33
N PRO A 184 -8.80 1.22 20.27
CA PRO A 184 -7.66 1.32 21.18
C PRO A 184 -6.98 2.70 21.07
N PRO A 185 -6.37 3.21 22.15
CA PRO A 185 -5.63 4.48 22.13
C PRO A 185 -4.56 4.54 21.01
N SER A 186 -3.97 3.42 20.61
CA SER A 186 -2.98 3.38 19.52
C SER A 186 -3.53 3.75 18.14
N TYR A 187 -4.85 3.71 17.91
CA TYR A 187 -5.50 4.23 16.69
C TYR A 187 -5.67 5.75 16.70
N THR A 188 -5.42 6.39 17.84
CA THR A 188 -5.46 7.85 17.97
C THR A 188 -4.09 8.49 17.77
N GLU A 189 -3.06 7.71 17.42
CA GLU A 189 -1.65 8.14 17.40
C GLU A 189 -1.11 8.60 16.02
N VAL A 190 -1.87 8.59 14.92
CA VAL A 190 -1.24 8.84 13.60
C VAL A 190 -1.10 10.33 13.23
N TYR A 191 0.18 10.74 13.31
CA TYR A 191 0.95 11.55 12.35
C TYR A 191 0.14 12.46 11.41
N THR A 192 0.06 13.74 11.79
CA THR A 192 -0.10 14.83 10.84
C THR A 192 1.28 15.17 10.26
N GLY A 193 1.44 14.99 8.94
CA GLY A 193 2.33 15.88 8.20
C GLY A 193 1.76 17.29 8.34
N TYR A 194 2.42 18.11 9.17
CA TYR A 194 2.08 19.48 9.57
C TYR A 194 1.03 19.67 10.69
N GLY A 195 1.47 19.39 11.93
CA GLY A 195 1.36 20.35 13.03
C GLY A 195 0.13 20.28 13.96
N GLN A 196 0.42 20.05 15.25
CA GLN A 196 -0.36 20.33 16.48
C GLN A 196 -1.30 19.22 17.05
N GLU A 197 -0.75 18.46 18.00
CA GLU A 197 -1.21 18.24 19.40
C GLU A 197 -2.71 18.17 19.79
N GLN A 198 -3.63 17.69 18.95
CA GLN A 198 -4.99 17.30 19.39
C GLN A 198 -5.68 16.37 18.37
N TYR A 199 -5.17 15.13 18.24
CA TYR A 199 -5.50 14.23 17.14
C TYR A 199 -6.91 13.64 17.23
N PRO A 200 -7.66 13.75 16.13
CA PRO A 200 -8.22 12.51 15.60
C PRO A 200 -8.41 12.46 14.06
N ALA A 201 -8.10 11.30 13.48
CA ALA A 201 -8.24 10.95 12.05
C ALA A 201 -7.54 11.90 11.06
N ALA A 202 -7.11 11.34 9.94
CA ALA A 202 -6.45 12.08 8.88
C ALA A 202 -7.40 12.26 7.69
N SER A 203 -7.04 13.20 6.85
CA SER A 203 -7.81 13.63 5.69
C SER A 203 -6.93 13.44 4.46
N ALA A 204 -7.47 12.84 3.39
CA ALA A 204 -6.70 12.62 2.16
C ALA A 204 -7.62 12.51 0.94
N ILE A 205 -7.34 13.30 -0.10
CA ILE A 205 -7.81 13.00 -1.45
C ILE A 205 -6.84 11.97 -2.05
N LEU A 206 -7.36 10.81 -2.41
CA LEU A 206 -6.57 9.75 -3.03
C LEU A 206 -6.93 9.65 -4.51
N ALA A 207 -5.99 10.04 -5.38
CA ALA A 207 -6.15 9.93 -6.83
C ALA A 207 -6.44 8.49 -7.23
N GLY A 208 -7.64 8.24 -7.78
CA GLY A 208 -8.11 6.90 -8.13
C GLY A 208 -8.35 5.98 -6.94
N GLY A 209 -8.60 6.52 -5.74
CA GLY A 209 -8.93 5.74 -4.54
C GLY A 209 -10.37 5.23 -4.50
N CYS A 210 -10.57 4.09 -3.83
CA CYS A 210 -11.89 3.47 -3.68
C CYS A 210 -12.86 4.35 -2.87
N ASP A 211 -12.39 4.90 -1.75
CA ASP A 211 -13.18 5.76 -0.85
C ASP A 211 -13.65 7.05 -1.54
N THR A 212 -12.74 7.68 -2.27
CA THR A 212 -12.96 8.90 -3.06
C THR A 212 -14.01 8.62 -4.15
N TRP A 213 -13.87 7.51 -4.89
CA TRP A 213 -14.85 7.11 -5.90
C TRP A 213 -16.23 6.79 -5.31
N LEU A 214 -16.29 6.09 -4.17
CA LEU A 214 -17.55 5.81 -3.50
C LEU A 214 -18.27 7.10 -3.06
N TYR A 215 -17.51 8.09 -2.55
CA TYR A 215 -18.07 9.37 -2.14
C TYR A 215 -18.59 10.18 -3.34
N PHE A 216 -17.70 10.49 -4.30
CA PHE A 216 -18.01 11.43 -5.38
C PHE A 216 -18.88 10.85 -6.49
N GLU A 217 -18.84 9.53 -6.74
CA GLU A 217 -19.52 8.91 -7.88
C GLU A 217 -20.67 7.95 -7.48
N ARG A 218 -20.76 7.55 -6.20
CA ARG A 218 -21.72 6.53 -5.72
C ARG A 218 -22.63 7.00 -4.58
N ASP A 219 -22.64 8.28 -4.24
CA ASP A 219 -23.43 8.88 -3.16
C ASP A 219 -23.23 8.17 -1.79
N CYS A 220 -22.06 7.56 -1.57
CA CYS A 220 -21.73 6.96 -0.28
C CYS A 220 -21.35 8.09 0.69
N LEU A 221 -22.17 8.30 1.72
CA LEU A 221 -21.99 9.42 2.64
C LEU A 221 -20.75 9.29 3.55
N ALA A 222 -20.38 8.06 3.91
CA ALA A 222 -19.22 7.81 4.77
C ALA A 222 -18.40 6.59 4.32
N PRO A 223 -17.65 6.71 3.21
CA PRO A 223 -16.56 5.79 2.91
C PRO A 223 -15.35 6.13 3.78
N ILE A 224 -14.79 5.10 4.40
CA ILE A 224 -13.75 5.24 5.43
C ILE A 224 -12.66 4.23 5.14
N THR A 225 -11.42 4.71 5.16
CA THR A 225 -10.24 3.87 5.06
C THR A 225 -9.67 3.68 6.46
N PHE A 226 -9.65 2.45 6.93
CA PHE A 226 -8.96 2.09 8.16
C PHE A 226 -7.61 1.46 7.81
N GLU A 227 -6.52 2.07 8.28
CA GLU A 227 -5.23 1.41 8.34
C GLU A 227 -5.17 0.64 9.64
N LEU A 228 -5.27 -0.67 9.51
CA LEU A 228 -5.34 -1.59 10.62
C LEU A 228 -3.95 -2.10 10.95
N TYR A 229 -3.52 -1.90 12.19
CA TYR A 229 -2.31 -2.48 12.73
C TYR A 229 -1.01 -1.92 12.14
N ARG A 230 -0.19 -1.39 13.03
CA ARG A 230 1.22 -1.08 12.82
C ARG A 230 2.06 -2.13 13.55
N ASN A 231 2.92 -2.85 12.83
CA ASN A 231 3.99 -3.56 13.52
C ASN A 231 5.10 -2.54 13.88
N TYR A 232 5.35 -2.35 15.17
CA TYR A 232 6.43 -1.49 15.63
C TYR A 232 7.79 -2.21 15.66
N SER A 233 7.83 -3.56 15.68
CA SER A 233 9.10 -4.29 15.65
C SER A 233 9.77 -4.19 14.28
N SER A 234 9.00 -4.11 13.20
CA SER A 234 9.53 -4.03 11.83
C SER A 234 10.32 -2.75 11.49
N ILE A 235 10.25 -1.72 12.34
CA ILE A 235 10.98 -0.45 12.17
C ILE A 235 11.78 -0.07 13.43
N ALA A 236 11.91 -0.99 14.38
CA ALA A 236 12.65 -0.74 15.62
C ALA A 236 14.16 -0.67 15.34
N PRO A 237 14.94 0.09 16.12
CA PRO A 237 16.39 0.01 16.07
C PRO A 237 16.84 -1.45 16.30
N GLY A 238 17.47 -2.05 15.28
CA GLY A 238 17.86 -3.47 15.27
C GLY A 238 16.90 -4.41 14.54
N ALA A 239 15.83 -3.90 13.91
CA ALA A 239 15.03 -4.66 12.94
C ALA A 239 15.86 -5.06 11.71
N GLU A 240 16.89 -4.29 11.42
CA GLU A 240 17.86 -4.55 10.37
C GLU A 240 19.16 -5.11 10.94
N THR A 241 19.75 -6.07 10.23
CA THR A 241 21.06 -6.65 10.53
C THR A 241 22.11 -6.02 9.63
N VAL A 242 23.24 -5.61 10.20
CA VAL A 242 24.38 -5.13 9.40
C VAL A 242 25.04 -6.33 8.71
N LEU A 243 24.89 -6.42 7.39
CA LEU A 243 25.57 -7.44 6.58
C LEU A 243 26.97 -6.99 6.16
N VAL A 244 27.10 -5.75 5.71
CA VAL A 244 28.37 -5.18 5.26
C VAL A 244 28.55 -3.80 5.86
N GLU A 245 29.70 -3.55 6.46
CA GLU A 245 30.13 -2.21 6.86
C GLU A 245 31.60 -2.04 6.47
N ASN A 246 31.87 -1.19 5.47
CA ASN A 246 33.21 -0.86 5.03
C ASN A 246 33.33 0.63 4.67
N SER A 247 34.51 1.08 4.23
CA SER A 247 34.79 2.49 3.94
C SER A 247 34.02 3.10 2.76
N THR A 248 33.24 2.30 2.04
CA THR A 248 32.48 2.73 0.85
C THR A 248 30.98 2.43 0.98
N HIS A 249 30.61 1.33 1.64
CA HIS A 249 29.22 0.88 1.71
C HIS A 249 28.86 0.41 3.12
N LEU A 250 27.62 0.69 3.50
CA LEU A 250 26.88 0.06 4.58
C LEU A 250 25.68 -0.65 3.94
N ILE A 251 25.52 -1.94 4.18
CA ILE A 251 24.39 -2.74 3.70
C ILE A 251 23.68 -3.32 4.90
N LEU A 252 22.40 -2.99 5.01
CA LEU A 252 21.49 -3.43 6.05
C LEU A 252 20.51 -4.44 5.46
N GLU A 253 20.37 -5.61 6.09
CA GLU A 253 19.38 -6.62 5.74
C GLU A 253 18.19 -6.50 6.67
N TRP A 254 17.01 -6.41 6.09
CA TRP A 254 15.75 -6.56 6.78
C TRP A 254 15.12 -7.89 6.38
N LYS A 255 14.73 -8.69 7.36
CA LYS A 255 14.16 -10.02 7.11
C LYS A 255 12.65 -10.01 7.11
N SER A 256 12.01 -9.64 8.22
CA SER A 256 10.56 -9.81 8.33
C SER A 256 9.85 -8.80 9.22
N ILE A 257 8.52 -8.72 9.02
CA ILE A 257 7.58 -8.07 9.94
C ILE A 257 7.19 -9.00 11.12
N TYR A 258 7.78 -10.17 11.31
CA TYR A 258 7.30 -11.18 12.26
C TYR A 258 8.27 -11.52 13.39
N ASP A 259 9.46 -10.92 13.41
CA ASP A 259 10.45 -11.09 14.47
C ASP A 259 10.27 -10.13 15.67
#